data_AF-A0A964RI92-F1
#
_entry.id   AF-A0A964RI92-F1
#
_cell.length_a   1.000
_cell.length_b   1.000
_cell.length_c   1.000
_cell.angle_alpha   90.00
_cell.angle_beta   90.00
_cell.angle_gamma   90.00
#
_symmetry.space_group_name_H-M   'P 1'
#
loop_
_entity.id
_entity.type
_entity.pdbx_description
1 polymer ?
#
loop_
_entity_poly.entity_id
_entity_poly.type
_entity_poly.pdbx_seq_one_letter_code
_entity_poly.pdbx_strand_id
1 'polypeptide(L)' 'MKEYMMNQKEFCNMLEVSQSTYSSIESNKIQGNIENILAIAKALNRKVEDIWYLED' A
#
# COMPACT_ATOMS: atom_id res chain seq x y z
N MET A 1 -8.87 3.93 4.38
CA MET A 1 -9.16 4.87 3.27
C MET A 1 -10.23 5.94 3.53
N LYS A 2 -10.89 6.01 4.71
CA LYS A 2 -11.65 7.21 5.10
C LYS A 2 -10.78 8.44 5.36
N GLU A 3 -9.50 8.24 5.65
CA GLU A 3 -8.54 9.30 6.01
C GLU A 3 -7.99 10.10 4.81
N TYR A 4 -8.04 9.54 3.60
CA TYR A 4 -7.50 10.18 2.38
C TYR A 4 -8.58 10.55 1.36
N MET A 5 -9.87 10.31 1.66
CA MET A 5 -11.00 10.52 0.72
C MET A 5 -10.83 9.81 -0.64
N MET A 6 -9.87 8.88 -0.77
CA MET A 6 -9.59 8.12 -1.98
C MET A 6 -10.10 6.70 -1.87
N ASN A 7 -10.66 6.23 -2.96
CA ASN A 7 -11.08 4.85 -3.11
C ASN A 7 -9.86 3.97 -3.43
N GLN A 8 -9.90 2.68 -3.07
CA GLN A 8 -8.78 1.74 -3.31
C GLN A 8 -8.28 1.79 -4.75
N LYS A 9 -9.23 1.88 -5.68
CA LYS A 9 -8.98 1.95 -7.12
C LYS A 9 -8.22 3.22 -7.52
N GLU A 10 -8.53 4.36 -6.91
CA GLU A 10 -7.83 5.62 -7.18
C GLU A 10 -6.41 5.58 -6.62
N PHE A 11 -6.23 4.97 -5.45
CA PHE A 11 -4.93 4.76 -4.85
C PHE A 11 -4.05 3.82 -5.67
N CYS A 12 -4.62 2.72 -6.17
CA CYS A 12 -3.95 1.79 -7.08
C CYS A 12 -3.52 2.49 -8.38
N ASN A 13 -4.40 3.30 -8.97
CA ASN A 13 -4.09 4.05 -10.18
C ASN A 13 -2.95 5.06 -9.95
N MET A 14 -2.92 5.74 -8.80
CA MET A 14 -1.86 6.68 -8.44
C MET A 14 -0.50 5.98 -8.29
N LEU A 15 -0.51 4.73 -7.81
CA LEU A 15 0.69 3.93 -7.59
C LEU A 15 1.12 3.14 -8.84
N GLU A 16 0.32 3.16 -9.90
CA GLU A 16 0.47 2.28 -11.07
C GLU A 16 0.52 0.77 -10.70
N VAL A 17 -0.07 0.42 -9.55
CA VAL A 17 -0.16 -0.97 -9.06
C VAL A 17 -1.54 -1.50 -9.40
N SER A 18 -1.62 -2.77 -9.81
CA SER A 18 -2.91 -3.41 -10.05
C SER A 18 -3.73 -3.50 -8.75
N GLN A 19 -5.04 -3.30 -8.87
CA GLN A 19 -5.95 -3.37 -7.71
C GLN A 19 -5.89 -4.73 -7.01
N SER A 20 -5.67 -5.82 -7.75
CA SER A 20 -5.51 -7.17 -7.19
C SER A 20 -4.23 -7.31 -6.35
N THR A 21 -3.13 -6.72 -6.79
CA THR A 21 -1.87 -6.70 -6.05
C THR A 21 -2.03 -5.88 -4.77
N TYR A 22 -2.57 -4.67 -4.87
CA TYR A 22 -2.79 -3.83 -3.69
C TYR A 22 -3.77 -4.46 -2.69
N SER A 23 -4.85 -5.08 -3.16
CA SER A 23 -5.79 -5.81 -2.29
C SER A 23 -5.13 -7.00 -1.58
N SER A 24 -4.23 -7.71 -2.27
CA SER A 24 -3.45 -8.80 -1.67
C SER A 24 -2.46 -8.30 -0.62
N ILE A 25 -1.90 -7.10 -0.83
CA ILE A 25 -1.04 -6.40 0.14
C ILE A 25 -1.84 -6.00 1.38
N GLU A 26 -2.99 -5.35 1.21
CA GLU A 26 -3.87 -4.98 2.31
C GLU A 26 -4.36 -6.19 3.12
N SER A 27 -4.54 -7.33 2.44
CA SER A 27 -4.94 -8.59 3.09
C SER A 27 -3.77 -9.37 3.69
N ASN A 28 -2.56 -8.80 3.72
CA ASN A 28 -1.31 -9.47 4.16
C ASN A 28 -1.02 -10.81 3.46
N LYS A 29 -1.58 -11.05 2.27
CA LYS A 29 -1.28 -12.26 1.48
C LYS A 29 0.09 -12.18 0.80
N ILE A 30 0.49 -10.96 0.45
CA ILE A 30 1.79 -10.65 -0.14
C ILE A 30 2.30 -9.36 0.52
N GLN A 31 3.60 -9.23 0.75
CA GLN A 31 4.17 -7.94 1.19
C GLN A 31 4.34 -6.93 0.04
N GLY A 32 4.37 -7.41 -1.20
CA GLY A 32 4.76 -6.61 -2.36
C GLY A 32 6.29 -6.60 -2.54
N ASN A 33 6.75 -6.06 -3.67
CA ASN A 33 8.17 -5.80 -3.89
C ASN A 33 8.58 -4.47 -3.22
N ILE A 34 9.89 -4.22 -3.11
CA ILE A 34 10.44 -2.98 -2.51
C ILE A 34 9.88 -1.72 -3.20
N GLU A 35 9.71 -1.76 -4.52
CA GLU A 35 9.17 -0.63 -5.28
C GLU A 35 7.73 -0.29 -4.87
N ASN A 36 6.84 -1.29 -4.78
CA ASN A 36 5.46 -1.10 -4.36
C ASN A 36 5.39 -0.61 -2.91
N ILE A 37 6.20 -1.19 -2.02
CA ILE A 37 6.26 -0.81 -0.60
C ILE A 37 6.67 0.66 -0.46
N LEU A 38 7.73 1.08 -1.16
CA LEU A 38 8.20 2.47 -1.14
C LEU A 38 7.19 3.42 -1.78
N ALA A 39 6.55 3.02 -2.87
CA ALA A 39 5.53 3.81 -3.54
C ALA A 39 4.31 4.03 -2.63
N ILE A 40 3.82 2.97 -1.97
CA ILE A 40 2.71 3.02 -1.01
C ILE A 40 3.08 3.92 0.18
N ALA A 41 4.25 3.73 0.78
CA ALA A 41 4.71 4.53 1.91
C ALA A 41 4.79 6.02 1.54
N LYS A 42 5.35 6.34 0.37
CA LYS A 42 5.44 7.71 -0.14
C LYS A 42 4.05 8.32 -0.40
N ALA A 43 3.13 7.56 -0.99
CA ALA A 43 1.77 8.03 -1.26
C ALA A 43 0.95 8.23 0.02
N LEU A 44 1.16 7.41 1.04
CA LEU A 44 0.56 7.58 2.36
C LEU A 44 1.28 8.63 3.22
N ASN A 45 2.39 9.21 2.74
CA ASN A 45 3.26 10.09 3.50
C ASN A 45 3.61 9.52 4.89
N ARG A 46 3.87 8.21 4.94
CA ARG A 46 4.25 7.45 6.14
C ARG A 46 5.55 6.72 5.87
N LYS A 47 6.27 6.35 6.93
CA LYS A 47 7.45 5.52 6.74
C LYS A 47 7.03 4.08 6.51
N VAL A 48 7.88 3.33 5.81
CA VAL A 48 7.66 1.88 5.58
C VAL A 48 7.50 1.14 6.90
N GLU A 49 8.33 1.48 7.90
CA GLU A 49 8.30 0.90 9.26
C GLU A 49 6.97 1.14 10.01
N ASP A 50 6.23 2.20 9.67
CA ASP A 50 4.93 2.48 10.29
C ASP A 50 3.78 1.66 9.68
N ILE A 51 4.02 1.05 8.52
CA ILE A 51 3.02 0.29 7.74
C ILE A 51 3.34 -1.21 7.79
N TRP A 52 4.61 -1.57 7.62
CA TRP A 52 5.10 -2.94 7.70
C TRP A 52 6.01 -3.08 8.90
N TYR A 53 5.57 -3.92 9.83
CA TYR A 53 6.30 -4.32 11.02
C TYR A 53 6.34 -5.84 11.07
N LEU A 54 7.41 -6.39 11.64
CA LEU A 54 7.45 -7.79 12.01
C LEU A 54 6.67 -7.91 13.32
N GLU A 55 5.57 -8.66 13.31
CA GLU A 55 4.94 -9.11 14.55
C GLU A 55 5.80 -10.26 15.12
N ASP A 56 6.21 -10.11 16.39
CA ASP A 56 6.84 -11.18 17.20
C ASP A 56 5.80 -12.24 17.60
#